data_AF-A0A7K3RZ36-F1
#
_entry.id   AF-A0A7K3RZ36-F1
#
_cell.length_a   1.000
_cell.length_b   1.000
_cell.length_c   1.000
_cell.angle_alpha   90.00
_cell.angle_beta   90.00
_cell.angle_gamma   90.00
#
_symmetry.space_group_name_H-M   'P 1'
#
loop_
_entity.id
_entity.type
_entity.pdbx_description
1 polymer ?
#
loop_
_entity_poly.entity_id
_entity_poly.type
_entity_poly.pdbx_seq_one_letter_code
_entity_poly.pdbx_strand_id
1 'polypeptide(L)'
;MRRPAQHHSIPAIHSAWAHPYTGVPALGVFYNDGGNPPAPAQVPTPAEVAARTAPPAAPQVPQTPVDPDDAKVTFTQRRLNTIMRDEKEEGRRAALRAIAESAGLDPDQIDLDQVGKLVKEAGEANRQRMTEVERREADTQAAADAAAQQVADAEQKAATAQALAFEAQQQMALIRLGANPDDLADVTALLRNDLQGIDQPTEEQIREKAEALKARRPADFGGTIPQTLPPAPGGAPAGGPPPRTPAGGKDAIKAAAEARARSMGLRTDNAA
;
A
#
# COMPACT_ATOMS: atom_id res chain seq x y z
N MET A 1 -44.16 24.36 48.39
CA MET A 1 -42.69 24.41 48.18
C MET A 1 -42.39 23.90 46.78
N ARG A 2 -42.05 24.79 45.84
CA ARG A 2 -41.73 24.45 44.44
C ARG A 2 -40.20 24.43 44.26
N ARG A 3 -39.67 23.39 43.60
CA ARG A 3 -38.24 23.26 43.28
C ARG A 3 -37.85 24.19 42.12
N PRO A 4 -36.63 24.76 42.08
CA PRO A 4 -36.17 25.56 40.97
C PRO A 4 -35.72 24.65 39.81
N ALA A 5 -36.13 25.01 38.59
CA ALA A 5 -35.68 24.38 37.36
C ALA A 5 -34.31 24.92 36.94
N GLN A 6 -33.33 24.04 36.71
CA GLN A 6 -32.02 24.40 36.19
C GLN A 6 -32.08 24.47 34.65
N HIS A 7 -32.09 25.69 34.12
CA HIS A 7 -31.92 25.94 32.69
C HIS A 7 -30.46 25.65 32.30
N HIS A 8 -30.26 24.66 31.43
CA HIS A 8 -28.97 24.42 30.79
C HIS A 8 -28.87 25.31 29.56
N SER A 9 -28.06 26.36 29.65
CA SER A 9 -27.63 27.14 28.49
C SER A 9 -26.55 26.35 27.78
N ILE A 10 -26.82 25.90 26.55
CA ILE A 10 -25.81 25.31 25.66
C ILE A 10 -25.25 26.47 24.83
N PRO A 11 -24.00 26.90 25.04
CA PRO A 11 -23.33 27.74 24.06
C PRO A 11 -22.89 26.86 22.87
N ALA A 12 -23.37 27.22 21.69
CA ALA A 12 -22.86 26.70 20.42
C ALA A 12 -21.40 27.16 20.24
N ILE A 13 -20.45 26.31 20.59
CA ILE A 13 -19.04 26.54 20.31
C ILE A 13 -18.79 26.06 18.88
N HIS A 14 -18.80 27.01 17.95
CA HIS A 14 -18.16 26.86 16.65
C HIS A 14 -16.65 26.73 16.89
N SER A 15 -16.15 25.50 16.97
CA SER A 15 -14.72 25.20 16.97
C SER A 15 -14.16 25.41 15.56
N ALA A 16 -13.96 26.68 15.19
CA ALA A 16 -13.02 27.05 14.14
C ALA A 16 -11.61 26.95 14.74
N TRP A 17 -11.06 25.74 14.77
CA TRP A 17 -9.63 25.58 14.97
C TRP A 17 -8.95 25.91 13.65
N ALA A 18 -8.38 27.11 13.60
CA ALA A 18 -7.62 27.61 12.46
C ALA A 18 -6.42 26.69 12.22
N HIS A 19 -6.47 25.88 11.17
CA HIS A 19 -5.32 25.12 10.69
C HIS A 19 -4.28 26.10 10.10
N PRO A 20 -3.01 26.09 10.53
CA PRO A 20 -1.94 26.85 9.89
C PRO A 20 -1.41 26.18 8.61
N TYR A 21 -2.19 25.29 8.00
CA TYR A 21 -1.87 24.71 6.70
C TYR A 21 -2.93 25.16 5.70
N THR A 22 -2.51 26.17 4.95
CA THR A 22 -3.09 26.61 3.68
C THR A 22 -3.60 25.43 2.86
N GLY A 23 -4.86 25.50 2.41
CA GLY A 23 -5.44 24.49 1.54
C GLY A 23 -4.66 24.29 0.24
N VAL A 24 -5.04 23.24 -0.49
CA VAL A 24 -4.60 22.85 -1.84
C VAL A 24 -4.34 24.01 -2.85
N PRO A 25 -5.00 25.20 -2.79
CA PRO A 25 -4.58 26.36 -3.59
C PRO A 25 -3.17 26.94 -3.30
N ALA A 26 -2.49 26.58 -2.21
CA ALA A 26 -1.15 27.07 -1.88
C ALA A 26 0.01 26.17 -2.34
N LEU A 27 -0.28 25.06 -3.03
CA LEU A 27 0.74 24.25 -3.74
C LEU A 27 1.01 24.74 -5.17
N GLY A 28 0.43 25.88 -5.56
CA GLY A 28 0.80 26.58 -6.78
C GLY A 28 2.14 27.29 -6.60
N VAL A 29 3.25 26.56 -6.75
CA VAL A 29 4.55 27.18 -6.99
C VAL A 29 4.44 27.96 -8.29
N PHE A 30 4.39 29.28 -8.16
CA PHE A 30 4.45 30.24 -9.25
C PHE A 30 5.79 30.09 -9.98
N TYR A 31 5.80 29.41 -11.12
CA TYR A 31 6.73 29.73 -12.21
C TYR A 31 6.08 30.80 -13.08
N ASN A 32 6.03 32.02 -12.54
CA ASN A 32 5.83 33.22 -13.35
C ASN A 32 7.20 33.88 -13.50
N ASP A 33 8.08 33.22 -14.25
CA ASP A 33 9.29 33.84 -14.79
C ASP A 33 9.06 34.04 -16.29
N GLY A 34 9.22 35.28 -16.75
CA GLY A 34 8.95 35.74 -18.12
C GLY A 34 9.96 35.22 -19.14
N GLY A 35 10.11 33.90 -19.23
CA GLY A 35 10.98 33.21 -20.16
C GLY A 35 10.25 32.75 -21.42
N ASN A 36 10.89 32.98 -22.56
CA ASN A 36 10.53 32.56 -23.92
C ASN A 36 9.70 31.25 -24.00
N PRO A 37 8.60 31.18 -24.78
CA PRO A 37 7.83 29.94 -24.89
C PRO A 37 8.70 28.82 -25.48
N PRO A 38 8.64 27.59 -24.93
CA PRO A 38 9.40 26.47 -25.48
C PRO A 38 8.91 26.19 -26.91
N ALA A 39 9.86 25.94 -27.82
CA ALA A 39 9.57 25.56 -29.19
C ALA A 39 8.61 24.35 -29.25
N PRO A 40 7.71 24.28 -30.23
CA PRO A 40 6.77 23.17 -30.33
C PRO A 40 7.53 21.85 -30.44
N ALA A 41 7.17 20.90 -29.57
CA ALA A 41 7.76 19.57 -29.55
C ALA A 41 7.59 18.91 -30.93
N GLN A 42 8.70 18.41 -31.48
CA GLN A 42 8.70 17.69 -32.75
C GLN A 42 7.81 16.44 -32.62
N VAL A 43 6.86 16.30 -33.54
CA VAL A 43 6.00 15.11 -33.64
C VAL A 43 6.89 13.93 -34.03
N PRO A 44 6.92 12.83 -33.25
CA PRO A 44 7.77 11.70 -33.56
C PRO A 44 7.38 11.10 -34.91
N THR A 45 8.39 10.84 -35.73
CA THR A 45 8.23 10.19 -37.03
C THR A 45 7.75 8.73 -36.85
N PRO A 46 7.08 8.13 -37.86
CA PRO A 46 6.59 6.75 -37.76
C PRO A 46 7.69 5.72 -37.43
N ALA A 47 8.94 5.99 -37.82
CA ALA A 47 10.10 5.17 -37.47
C ALA A 47 10.42 5.20 -35.95
N GLU A 48 10.22 6.35 -35.30
CA GLU A 48 10.44 6.51 -33.85
C GLU A 48 9.34 5.88 -33.02
N VAL A 49 8.13 5.75 -33.55
CA VAL A 49 7.04 4.98 -32.91
C VAL A 49 7.30 3.47 -33.02
N ALA A 50 7.80 3.00 -34.18
CA ALA A 50 8.19 1.60 -34.36
C ALA A 50 9.38 1.17 -33.48
N ALA A 51 10.30 2.10 -33.19
CA ALA A 51 11.40 1.84 -32.26
C ALA A 51 10.95 1.77 -30.79
N ARG A 52 9.78 2.33 -30.43
CA ARG A 52 9.21 2.26 -29.07
C ARG A 52 8.42 0.97 -28.80
N THR A 53 7.94 0.29 -29.83
CA THR A 53 7.22 -1.00 -29.73
C THR A 53 8.11 -2.22 -29.91
N ALA A 54 9.39 -2.03 -30.25
CA ALA A 54 10.39 -3.06 -30.08
C ALA A 54 10.62 -3.30 -28.58
N PRO A 55 10.63 -4.56 -28.10
CA PRO A 55 11.04 -4.83 -26.72
C PRO A 55 12.44 -4.25 -26.52
N PRO A 56 12.71 -3.54 -25.42
CA PRO A 56 14.06 -3.12 -25.14
C PRO A 56 14.92 -4.39 -25.13
N ALA A 57 15.98 -4.41 -25.95
CA ALA A 57 17.13 -5.21 -25.58
C ALA A 57 17.40 -4.80 -24.13
N ALA A 58 17.22 -5.75 -23.20
CA ALA A 58 17.25 -5.47 -21.78
C ALA A 58 18.46 -4.54 -21.53
N PRO A 59 18.27 -3.36 -20.90
CA PRO A 59 19.43 -2.63 -20.44
C PRO A 59 20.23 -3.62 -19.62
N GLN A 60 21.43 -3.94 -20.10
CA GLN A 60 22.41 -4.62 -19.29
C GLN A 60 22.63 -3.65 -18.13
N VAL A 61 21.87 -3.88 -17.05
CA VAL A 61 22.22 -3.36 -15.74
C VAL A 61 23.69 -3.76 -15.61
N PRO A 62 24.63 -2.82 -15.43
CA PRO A 62 25.95 -3.20 -15.00
C PRO A 62 25.69 -4.08 -13.79
N GLN A 63 26.00 -5.37 -13.88
CA GLN A 63 26.00 -6.20 -12.70
C GLN A 63 27.06 -5.55 -11.82
N THR A 64 26.61 -4.74 -10.86
CA THR A 64 27.40 -4.50 -9.67
C THR A 64 27.85 -5.88 -9.24
N PRO A 65 29.16 -6.14 -9.13
CA PRO A 65 29.63 -7.41 -8.60
C PRO A 65 28.87 -7.62 -7.30
N VAL A 66 28.02 -8.64 -7.26
CA VAL A 66 27.50 -9.13 -5.99
C VAL A 66 28.76 -9.53 -5.24
N ASP A 67 29.04 -8.81 -4.17
CA ASP A 67 30.17 -9.12 -3.30
C ASP A 67 30.05 -10.62 -2.98
N PRO A 68 31.06 -11.46 -3.24
CA PRO A 68 30.98 -12.91 -2.99
C PRO A 68 30.67 -13.26 -1.51
N ASP A 69 30.63 -12.27 -0.63
CA ASP A 69 30.32 -12.37 0.78
C ASP A 69 28.81 -12.34 1.11
N ASP A 70 27.92 -12.04 0.15
CA ASP A 70 26.45 -12.21 0.32
C ASP A 70 26.02 -13.68 0.15
N ALA A 71 26.78 -14.58 0.77
CA ALA A 71 26.43 -15.99 0.88
C ALA A 71 25.14 -16.11 1.72
N LYS A 72 24.10 -16.72 1.15
CA LYS A 72 22.88 -17.09 1.90
C LYS A 72 23.26 -18.10 2.99
N VAL A 73 23.51 -17.61 4.21
CA VAL A 73 23.84 -18.48 5.34
C VAL A 73 22.54 -19.03 5.93
N THR A 74 22.29 -20.33 5.74
CA THR A 74 21.17 -21.02 6.38
C THR A 74 21.55 -21.39 7.83
N PHE A 75 20.83 -20.86 8.80
CA PHE A 75 20.98 -21.21 10.21
C PHE A 75 19.83 -22.10 10.69
N THR A 76 20.10 -22.95 11.69
CA THR A 76 19.04 -23.65 12.41
C THR A 76 18.39 -22.69 13.42
N GLN A 77 17.10 -22.88 13.73
CA GLN A 77 16.39 -22.04 14.72
C GLN A 77 17.13 -21.98 16.07
N ARG A 78 17.74 -23.08 16.49
CA ARG A 78 18.54 -23.13 17.72
C ARG A 78 19.74 -22.19 17.64
N ARG A 79 20.48 -22.20 16.52
CA ARG A 79 21.65 -21.34 16.31
C ARG A 79 21.26 -19.87 16.20
N LEU A 80 20.14 -19.58 15.53
CA LEU A 80 19.58 -18.22 15.49
C LEU A 80 19.23 -17.71 16.90
N ASN A 81 18.59 -18.55 17.72
CA ASN A 81 18.26 -18.18 19.10
C ASN A 81 19.52 -17.91 19.94
N THR A 82 20.60 -18.66 19.73
CA THR A 82 21.89 -18.41 20.38
C THR A 82 22.47 -17.06 19.92
N ILE A 83 22.56 -16.83 18.61
CA ILE A 83 23.08 -15.56 18.06
C ILE A 83 22.27 -14.36 18.58
N MET A 84 20.94 -14.44 18.57
CA MET A 84 20.08 -13.38 19.10
C MET A 84 20.27 -13.14 20.60
N ARG A 85 20.54 -14.21 21.36
CA ARG A 85 20.84 -14.08 22.78
C ARG A 85 22.18 -13.39 22.97
N ASP A 86 23.19 -13.81 22.23
CA ASP A 86 24.54 -13.25 22.29
C ASP A 86 24.51 -11.77 21.89
N GLU A 87 23.82 -11.41 20.81
CA GLU A 87 23.62 -10.02 20.37
C GLU A 87 22.86 -9.18 21.41
N LYS A 88 21.84 -9.74 22.08
CA LYS A 88 21.16 -9.05 23.18
C LYS A 88 22.07 -8.87 24.39
N GLU A 89 22.90 -9.85 24.71
CA GLU A 89 23.87 -9.77 25.80
C GLU A 89 24.97 -8.75 25.46
N GLU A 90 25.44 -8.70 24.22
CA GLU A 90 26.37 -7.70 23.70
C GLU A 90 25.77 -6.29 23.73
N GLY A 91 24.54 -6.11 23.25
CA GLY A 91 23.80 -4.85 23.32
C GLY A 91 23.59 -4.39 24.76
N ARG A 92 23.29 -5.32 25.68
CA ARG A 92 23.20 -5.02 27.12
C ARG A 92 24.55 -4.59 27.69
N ARG A 93 25.65 -5.27 27.34
CA ARG A 93 26.99 -4.89 27.77
C ARG A 93 27.40 -3.53 27.21
N ALA A 94 27.09 -3.24 25.95
CA ALA A 94 27.36 -1.95 25.31
C ALA A 94 26.55 -0.81 25.97
N ALA A 95 25.27 -1.04 26.27
CA ALA A 95 24.44 -0.06 26.98
C ALA A 95 24.97 0.22 28.40
N LEU A 96 25.39 -0.83 29.12
CA LEU A 96 25.99 -0.68 30.45
C LEU A 96 27.34 0.03 30.39
N ARG A 97 28.14 -0.21 29.34
CA ARG A 97 29.39 0.53 29.08
C ARG A 97 29.12 2.02 28.83
N ALA A 98 28.13 2.35 28.01
CA ALA A 98 27.75 3.74 27.76
C ALA A 98 27.26 4.45 29.03
N ILE A 99 26.50 3.75 29.89
CA ILE A 99 26.09 4.28 31.19
C ILE A 99 27.31 4.50 32.09
N ALA A 100 28.25 3.55 32.15
CA ALA A 100 29.48 3.68 32.91
C ALA A 100 30.34 4.87 32.47
N GLU A 101 30.53 5.03 31.15
CA GLU A 101 31.23 6.19 30.57
C GLU A 101 30.53 7.50 30.92
N SER A 102 29.18 7.55 30.82
CA SER A 102 28.40 8.74 31.19
C SER A 102 28.49 9.09 32.68
N ALA A 103 28.74 8.10 33.53
CA ALA A 103 28.93 8.25 34.97
C ALA A 103 30.39 8.57 35.36
N GLY A 104 31.31 8.65 34.38
CA GLY A 104 32.73 8.94 34.58
C GLY A 104 33.53 7.77 35.16
N LEU A 105 33.02 6.54 35.04
CA LEU A 105 33.71 5.32 35.44
C LEU A 105 34.44 4.73 34.21
N ASP A 106 35.62 4.15 34.41
CA ASP A 106 36.43 3.59 33.33
C ASP A 106 35.83 2.26 32.81
N PRO A 107 35.27 2.21 31.60
CA PRO A 107 34.49 1.09 31.08
C PRO A 107 35.22 -0.27 31.05
N ASP A 108 36.55 -0.27 31.03
CA ASP A 108 37.38 -1.48 30.92
C ASP A 108 37.85 -2.02 32.27
N GLN A 109 37.71 -1.24 33.35
CA GLN A 109 38.04 -1.62 34.73
C GLN A 109 36.79 -2.01 35.54
N ILE A 110 35.60 -1.89 34.94
CA ILE A 110 34.33 -2.04 35.63
C ILE A 110 33.85 -3.49 35.59
N ASP A 111 33.78 -4.09 36.77
CA ASP A 111 33.03 -5.31 37.00
C ASP A 111 31.52 -4.97 37.07
N LEU A 112 30.75 -5.43 36.08
CA LEU A 112 29.31 -5.14 35.98
C LEU A 112 28.51 -5.65 37.18
N ASP A 113 28.95 -6.76 37.79
CA ASP A 113 28.33 -7.29 39.00
C ASP A 113 28.61 -6.37 40.20
N GLN A 114 29.77 -5.70 40.22
CA GLN A 114 30.09 -4.72 41.25
C GLN A 114 29.30 -3.43 41.07
N VAL A 115 29.09 -2.95 39.84
CA VAL A 115 28.22 -1.77 39.59
C VAL A 115 26.79 -2.06 40.05
N GLY A 116 26.26 -3.25 39.75
CA GLY A 116 24.96 -3.67 40.23
C GLY A 116 24.84 -3.67 41.76
N LYS A 117 25.90 -4.08 42.47
CA LYS A 117 25.98 -4.00 43.94
C LYS A 117 26.07 -2.56 44.42
N LEU A 118 26.94 -1.75 43.82
CA LEU A 118 27.15 -0.34 44.15
C LEU A 118 25.87 0.48 44.00
N VAL A 119 25.10 0.26 42.94
CA VAL A 119 23.81 0.94 42.71
C VAL A 119 22.78 0.51 43.75
N LYS A 120 22.74 -0.77 44.13
CA LYS A 120 21.87 -1.25 45.21
C LYS A 120 22.25 -0.65 46.55
N GLU A 121 23.53 -0.69 46.90
CA GLU A 121 24.08 -0.11 48.13
C GLU A 121 23.85 1.41 48.18
N ALA A 122 24.03 2.12 47.07
CA ALA A 122 23.72 3.55 46.96
C ALA A 122 22.22 3.84 47.14
N GLY A 123 21.36 3.01 46.56
CA GLY A 123 19.90 3.12 46.74
C GLY A 123 19.45 2.81 48.17
N GLU A 124 20.09 1.85 48.85
CA GLU A 124 19.84 1.54 50.25
C GLU A 124 20.35 2.65 51.18
N ALA A 125 21.56 3.16 50.93
CA ALA A 125 22.12 4.29 51.66
C ALA A 125 21.27 5.56 51.49
N ASN A 126 20.74 5.81 50.28
CA ASN A 126 19.83 6.92 50.04
C ASN A 126 18.52 6.73 50.82
N ARG A 127 17.92 5.53 50.81
CA ARG A 127 16.72 5.21 51.59
C ARG A 127 16.90 5.32 53.10
N GLN A 128 18.11 5.08 53.60
CA GLN A 128 18.45 5.27 55.02
C GLN A 128 18.62 6.75 55.40
N ARG A 129 19.03 7.60 54.44
CA ARG A 129 19.15 9.06 54.63
C ARG A 129 17.82 9.79 54.51
N MET A 130 16.87 9.23 53.75
CA MET A 130 15.53 9.78 53.62
C MET A 130 14.75 9.73 54.94
N THR A 131 13.99 10.79 55.20
CA THR A 131 13.06 10.83 56.32
C THR A 131 11.92 9.81 56.11
N GLU A 132 11.25 9.41 57.19
CA GLU A 132 10.13 8.45 57.12
C GLU A 132 8.99 8.92 56.21
N VAL A 133 8.77 10.24 56.10
CA VAL A 133 7.77 10.84 55.21
C VAL A 133 8.21 10.72 53.75
N GLU A 134 9.45 11.09 53.43
CA GLU A 134 10.00 10.97 52.07
C GLU A 134 10.06 9.50 51.60
N ARG A 135 10.35 8.56 52.51
CA ARG A 135 10.35 7.12 52.19
C ARG A 135 8.97 6.64 51.78
N ARG A 136 7.92 7.03 52.52
CA ARG A 136 6.53 6.69 52.17
C ARG A 136 6.11 7.30 50.84
N GLU A 137 6.48 8.56 50.58
CA GLU A 137 6.20 9.20 49.30
C GLU A 137 6.89 8.47 48.14
N ALA A 138 8.17 8.14 48.27
CA ALA A 138 8.91 7.38 47.27
C ALA A 138 8.34 5.98 47.02
N ASP A 139 7.95 5.25 48.08
CA ASP A 139 7.32 3.94 47.95
C ASP A 139 5.94 4.04 47.27
N THR A 140 5.16 5.09 47.57
CA THR A 140 3.87 5.31 46.89
C THR A 140 4.03 5.66 45.41
N GLN A 141 5.03 6.48 45.06
CA GLN A 141 5.35 6.80 43.66
C GLN A 141 5.84 5.55 42.91
N ALA A 142 6.76 4.79 43.48
CA ALA A 142 7.25 3.55 42.87
C ALA A 142 6.12 2.52 42.66
N ALA A 143 5.20 2.42 43.62
CA ALA A 143 4.02 1.56 43.48
C ALA A 143 3.07 2.06 42.36
N ALA A 144 2.87 3.37 42.24
CA ALA A 144 2.07 3.97 41.17
C ALA A 144 2.70 3.75 39.80
N ASP A 145 4.01 3.95 39.66
CA ASP A 145 4.76 3.71 38.42
C ASP A 145 4.72 2.24 38.02
N ALA A 146 4.92 1.32 38.96
CA ALA A 146 4.82 -0.11 38.71
C ALA A 146 3.40 -0.51 38.28
N ALA A 147 2.36 0.06 38.90
CA ALA A 147 0.99 -0.17 38.49
C ALA A 147 0.71 0.36 37.07
N ALA A 148 1.20 1.56 36.74
CA ALA A 148 1.07 2.14 35.41
C ALA A 148 1.77 1.29 34.33
N GLN A 149 2.97 0.79 34.64
CA GLN A 149 3.70 -0.13 33.75
C GLN A 149 2.95 -1.45 33.56
N GLN A 150 2.40 -2.03 34.62
CA GLN A 150 1.60 -3.26 34.51
C GLN A 150 0.35 -3.07 33.66
N VAL A 151 -0.32 -1.93 33.77
CA VAL A 151 -1.47 -1.60 32.92
C VAL A 151 -1.03 -1.47 31.46
N ALA A 152 0.05 -0.73 31.19
CA ALA A 152 0.58 -0.58 29.83
C ALA A 152 0.99 -1.93 29.21
N ASP A 153 1.67 -2.79 29.97
CA ASP A 153 2.05 -4.14 29.53
C ASP A 153 0.81 -5.02 29.27
N ALA A 154 -0.21 -4.92 30.13
CA ALA A 154 -1.45 -5.67 29.96
C ALA A 154 -2.22 -5.20 28.72
N GLU A 155 -2.28 -3.90 28.47
CA GLU A 155 -2.90 -3.31 27.27
C GLU A 155 -2.18 -3.74 25.99
N GLN A 156 -0.84 -3.71 25.98
CA GLN A 156 -0.06 -4.19 24.83
C GLN A 156 -0.28 -5.69 24.57
N LYS A 157 -0.31 -6.51 25.63
CA LYS A 157 -0.61 -7.95 25.50
C LYS A 157 -2.03 -8.19 25.03
N ALA A 158 -3.00 -7.41 25.49
CA ALA A 158 -4.38 -7.50 25.04
C ALA A 158 -4.52 -7.11 23.56
N ALA A 159 -3.88 -6.02 23.14
CA ALA A 159 -3.90 -5.55 21.75
C ALA A 159 -3.26 -6.56 20.79
N THR A 160 -2.11 -7.13 21.16
CA THR A 160 -1.44 -8.17 20.36
C THR A 160 -2.27 -9.45 20.30
N ALA A 161 -2.87 -9.89 21.42
CA ALA A 161 -3.76 -11.05 21.42
C ALA A 161 -5.01 -10.85 20.56
N GLN A 162 -5.60 -9.66 20.58
CA GLN A 162 -6.74 -9.31 19.73
C GLN A 162 -6.36 -9.32 18.24
N ALA A 163 -5.20 -8.76 17.88
CA ALA A 163 -4.71 -8.75 16.51
C ALA A 163 -4.50 -10.19 15.97
N LEU A 164 -3.89 -11.06 16.78
CA LEU A 164 -3.69 -12.47 16.42
C LEU A 164 -5.00 -13.24 16.29
N ALA A 165 -5.95 -13.02 17.21
CA ALA A 165 -7.27 -13.66 17.15
C ALA A 165 -8.03 -13.26 15.87
N PHE A 166 -7.96 -11.98 15.51
CA PHE A 166 -8.58 -11.45 14.30
C PHE A 166 -7.95 -12.00 13.02
N GLU A 167 -6.62 -12.05 12.96
CA GLU A 167 -5.90 -12.69 11.85
C GLU A 167 -6.27 -14.16 11.69
N ALA A 168 -6.36 -14.91 12.80
CA ALA A 168 -6.77 -16.31 12.76
C ALA A 168 -8.21 -16.48 12.22
N GLN A 169 -9.14 -15.59 12.59
CA GLN A 169 -10.51 -15.62 12.07
C GLN A 169 -10.55 -15.40 10.55
N GLN A 170 -9.77 -14.45 10.03
CA GLN A 170 -9.66 -14.19 8.59
C GLN A 170 -9.12 -15.41 7.84
N GLN A 171 -8.03 -16.00 8.34
CA GLN A 171 -7.43 -17.19 7.74
C GLN A 171 -8.40 -18.38 7.75
N MET A 172 -9.14 -18.59 8.84
CA MET A 172 -10.15 -19.65 8.92
C MET A 172 -11.29 -19.44 7.90
N ALA A 173 -11.75 -18.21 7.71
CA ALA A 173 -12.78 -17.90 6.71
C ALA A 173 -12.28 -18.21 5.28
N LEU A 174 -11.03 -17.85 4.97
CA LEU A 174 -10.39 -18.12 3.67
C LEU A 174 -10.18 -19.61 3.42
N ILE A 175 -9.69 -20.36 4.43
CA ILE A 175 -9.50 -21.81 4.34
C ILE A 175 -10.85 -22.51 4.10
N ARG A 176 -11.92 -22.10 4.81
CA ARG A 176 -13.28 -22.64 4.59
C ARG A 176 -13.80 -22.40 3.16
N LEU A 177 -13.35 -21.33 2.50
CA LEU A 177 -13.71 -21.01 1.11
C LEU A 177 -12.84 -21.74 0.06
N GLY A 178 -11.82 -22.47 0.51
CA GLY A 178 -10.92 -23.27 -0.33
C GLY A 178 -9.67 -22.51 -0.78
N ALA A 179 -9.23 -21.48 -0.04
CA ALA A 179 -7.97 -20.80 -0.35
C ALA A 179 -6.78 -21.77 -0.33
N ASN A 180 -5.87 -21.63 -1.30
CA ASN A 180 -4.67 -22.44 -1.39
C ASN A 180 -3.76 -22.18 -0.15
N PRO A 181 -3.28 -23.21 0.58
CA PRO A 181 -2.43 -23.01 1.76
C PRO A 181 -1.12 -22.26 1.44
N ASP A 182 -0.55 -22.44 0.24
CA ASP A 182 0.71 -21.79 -0.16
C ASP A 182 0.53 -20.27 -0.36
N ASP A 183 -0.66 -19.84 -0.79
CA ASP A 183 -0.99 -18.44 -1.07
C ASP A 183 -1.78 -17.77 0.07
N LEU A 184 -2.08 -18.50 1.15
CA LEU A 184 -2.99 -18.06 2.21
C LEU A 184 -2.56 -16.73 2.84
N ALA A 185 -1.26 -16.50 3.00
CA ALA A 185 -0.73 -15.26 3.55
C ALA A 185 -1.01 -14.05 2.64
N ASP A 186 -0.84 -14.21 1.33
CA ASP A 186 -1.12 -13.16 0.34
C ASP A 186 -2.61 -12.89 0.22
N VAL A 187 -3.44 -13.95 0.15
CA VAL A 187 -4.89 -13.83 0.12
C VAL A 187 -5.43 -13.17 1.41
N THR A 188 -4.82 -13.44 2.56
CA THR A 188 -5.16 -12.77 3.83
C THR A 188 -4.80 -11.28 3.78
N ALA A 189 -3.65 -10.91 3.19
CA ALA A 189 -3.27 -9.51 3.02
C ALA A 189 -4.24 -8.76 2.08
N LEU A 190 -4.69 -9.40 1.01
CA LEU A 190 -5.71 -8.85 0.11
C LEU A 190 -7.05 -8.66 0.82
N LEU A 191 -7.50 -9.65 1.59
CA LEU A 191 -8.71 -9.55 2.39
C LEU A 191 -8.64 -8.40 3.41
N ARG A 192 -7.49 -8.17 4.03
CA ARG A 192 -7.28 -7.01 4.93
C ARG A 192 -7.43 -5.68 4.21
N ASN A 193 -6.94 -5.59 2.97
CA ASN A 193 -7.11 -4.39 2.14
C ASN A 193 -8.61 -4.15 1.84
N ASP A 194 -9.35 -5.20 1.48
CA ASP A 194 -10.80 -5.09 1.23
C ASP A 194 -11.63 -4.74 2.48
N LEU A 195 -11.09 -5.05 3.67
CA LEU A 195 -11.66 -4.72 4.97
C LEU A 195 -11.18 -3.35 5.51
N GLN A 196 -10.30 -2.65 4.78
CA GLN A 196 -9.78 -1.36 5.19
C GLN A 196 -10.91 -0.34 5.35
N GLY A 197 -10.98 0.31 6.50
CA GLY A 197 -12.03 1.27 6.84
C GLY A 197 -13.26 0.68 7.54
N ILE A 198 -13.27 -0.64 7.81
CA ILE A 198 -14.24 -1.27 8.71
C ILE A 198 -13.57 -1.50 10.07
N ASP A 199 -14.01 -0.75 11.08
CA ASP A 199 -13.58 -0.99 12.45
C ASP A 199 -14.24 -2.29 12.98
N GLN A 200 -13.42 -3.28 13.33
CA GLN A 200 -13.84 -4.58 13.88
C GLN A 200 -14.90 -5.31 13.03
N PRO A 201 -14.56 -5.79 11.82
CA PRO A 201 -15.53 -6.43 10.95
C PRO A 201 -16.08 -7.72 11.57
N THR A 202 -17.39 -7.93 11.42
CA THR A 202 -18.08 -9.13 11.90
C THR A 202 -17.73 -10.36 11.06
N GLU A 203 -17.98 -11.57 11.57
CA GLU A 203 -17.74 -12.82 10.82
C GLU A 203 -18.48 -12.84 9.46
N GLU A 204 -19.69 -12.29 9.41
CA GLU A 204 -20.47 -12.16 8.17
C GLU A 204 -19.81 -11.22 7.16
N GLN A 205 -19.29 -10.06 7.62
CA GLN A 205 -18.59 -9.11 6.76
C GLN A 205 -17.27 -9.67 6.22
N ILE A 206 -16.52 -10.38 7.07
CA ILE A 206 -15.30 -11.08 6.65
C ILE A 206 -15.64 -12.11 5.56
N ARG A 207 -16.73 -12.87 5.75
CA ARG A 207 -17.18 -13.86 4.77
C ARG A 207 -17.63 -13.22 3.46
N GLU A 208 -18.42 -12.16 3.50
CA GLU A 208 -18.89 -11.44 2.31
C GLU A 208 -17.71 -10.92 1.48
N LYS A 209 -16.73 -10.29 2.13
CA LYS A 209 -15.52 -9.80 1.46
C LYS A 209 -14.66 -10.95 0.92
N ALA A 210 -14.55 -12.05 1.64
CA ALA A 210 -13.83 -13.22 1.17
C ALA A 210 -14.52 -13.89 -0.04
N GLU A 211 -15.85 -13.93 -0.07
CA GLU A 211 -16.63 -14.40 -1.23
C GLU A 211 -16.46 -13.46 -2.44
N ALA A 212 -16.44 -12.15 -2.23
CA ALA A 212 -16.13 -11.17 -3.28
C ALA A 212 -14.68 -11.29 -3.78
N LEU A 213 -13.72 -11.60 -2.90
CA LEU A 213 -12.34 -11.87 -3.26
C LEU A 213 -12.24 -13.13 -4.12
N LYS A 214 -12.95 -14.20 -3.77
CA LYS A 214 -13.04 -15.44 -4.56
C LYS A 214 -13.63 -15.20 -5.95
N ALA A 215 -14.65 -14.34 -6.07
CA ALA A 215 -15.22 -13.98 -7.36
C ALA A 215 -14.23 -13.25 -8.26
N ARG A 216 -13.39 -12.36 -7.69
CA ARG A 216 -12.37 -11.61 -8.44
C ARG A 216 -11.14 -12.46 -8.77
N ARG A 217 -10.76 -13.39 -7.89
CA ARG A 217 -9.53 -14.19 -7.99
C ARG A 217 -9.82 -15.68 -7.76
N PRO A 218 -10.55 -16.36 -8.66
CA PRO A 218 -10.94 -17.75 -8.46
C PRO A 218 -9.74 -18.71 -8.38
N ALA A 219 -8.61 -18.37 -9.03
CA ALA A 219 -7.39 -19.18 -9.02
C ALA A 219 -6.82 -19.41 -7.62
N ASP A 220 -6.86 -18.38 -6.76
CA ASP A 220 -6.33 -18.45 -5.39
C ASP A 220 -7.16 -19.37 -4.49
N PHE A 221 -8.36 -19.76 -4.94
CA PHE A 221 -9.30 -20.66 -4.25
C PHE A 221 -9.49 -22.00 -5.00
N GLY A 222 -8.54 -22.37 -5.86
CA GLY A 222 -8.59 -23.62 -6.64
C GLY A 222 -9.59 -23.63 -7.80
N GLY A 223 -10.18 -22.47 -8.13
CA GLY A 223 -11.07 -22.30 -9.26
C GLY A 223 -10.30 -22.08 -10.57
N THR A 224 -10.78 -22.66 -11.65
CA THR A 224 -10.24 -22.39 -12.99
C THR A 224 -10.69 -21.02 -13.48
N ILE A 225 -9.76 -20.14 -13.86
CA ILE A 225 -10.09 -18.85 -14.49
C ILE A 225 -10.78 -19.17 -15.83
N PRO A 226 -12.02 -18.70 -16.07
CA PRO A 226 -12.62 -18.82 -17.39
C PRO A 226 -11.79 -17.97 -18.36
N GLN A 227 -11.00 -18.62 -19.20
CA GLN A 227 -10.34 -18.00 -20.34
C GLN A 227 -11.41 -17.59 -21.35
N THR A 228 -12.07 -16.46 -21.13
CA THR A 228 -12.85 -15.79 -22.17
C THR A 228 -11.85 -15.09 -23.08
N LEU A 229 -11.24 -15.85 -23.98
CA LEU A 229 -10.58 -15.27 -25.14
C LEU A 229 -11.62 -14.37 -25.82
N PRO A 230 -11.27 -13.11 -26.17
CA PRO A 230 -12.19 -12.29 -26.95
C PRO A 230 -12.57 -13.07 -28.21
N PRO A 231 -13.84 -13.01 -28.66
CA PRO A 231 -14.21 -13.64 -29.91
C PRO A 231 -13.22 -13.16 -30.96
N ALA A 232 -12.51 -14.11 -31.58
CA ALA A 232 -11.55 -13.78 -32.63
C ALA A 232 -12.25 -12.83 -33.61
N PRO A 233 -11.61 -11.71 -34.03
CA PRO A 233 -12.21 -10.78 -34.95
C PRO A 233 -12.69 -11.60 -36.14
N GLY A 234 -14.02 -11.67 -36.31
CA GLY A 234 -14.62 -12.42 -37.38
C GLY A 234 -14.04 -11.90 -38.68
N GLY A 235 -13.17 -12.69 -39.30
CA GLY A 235 -12.72 -12.46 -40.66
C GLY A 235 -13.94 -12.61 -41.55
N ALA A 236 -14.68 -11.52 -41.72
CA ALA A 236 -15.68 -11.42 -42.76
C ALA A 236 -14.99 -11.80 -44.08
N PRO A 237 -15.56 -12.71 -44.88
CA PRO A 237 -14.98 -13.03 -46.17
C PRO A 237 -14.92 -11.73 -46.97
N ALA A 238 -13.73 -11.42 -47.46
CA ALA A 238 -13.49 -10.25 -48.28
C ALA A 238 -14.54 -10.13 -49.39
N GLY A 239 -15.19 -8.97 -49.45
CA GLY A 239 -15.84 -8.40 -50.63
C GLY A 239 -16.65 -9.35 -51.50
N GLY A 240 -17.91 -9.59 -51.13
CA GLY A 240 -18.91 -9.93 -52.14
C GLY A 240 -18.98 -8.79 -53.18
N PRO A 241 -18.95 -9.08 -54.49
CA PRO A 241 -19.00 -8.04 -55.51
C PRO A 241 -20.32 -7.25 -55.41
N PRO A 242 -20.31 -5.94 -55.70
CA PRO A 242 -21.52 -5.12 -55.58
C PRO A 242 -22.61 -5.68 -56.51
N PRO A 243 -23.90 -5.62 -56.08
CA PRO A 243 -25.00 -6.16 -56.86
C PRO A 243 -25.05 -5.49 -58.24
N ARG A 244 -25.06 -6.31 -59.29
CA ARG A 244 -25.20 -5.83 -60.67
C ARG A 244 -26.56 -5.16 -60.81
N THR A 245 -26.57 -3.84 -60.99
CA THR A 245 -27.76 -3.10 -61.41
C THR A 245 -28.30 -3.72 -62.71
N PRO A 246 -29.61 -4.00 -62.82
CA PRO A 246 -30.17 -4.57 -64.04
C PRO A 246 -29.95 -3.56 -65.18
N ALA A 247 -29.38 -4.03 -66.28
CA ALA A 247 -29.17 -3.22 -67.47
C ALA A 247 -30.53 -2.69 -67.95
N GLY A 248 -30.71 -1.37 -67.89
CA GLY A 248 -31.87 -0.72 -68.51
C GLY A 248 -31.97 -1.15 -69.97
N GLY A 249 -33.19 -1.35 -70.47
CA GLY A 249 -33.42 -1.74 -71.87
C GLY A 249 -32.66 -0.85 -72.84
N LYS A 250 -32.34 -1.37 -74.04
CA LYS A 250 -31.47 -0.71 -75.03
C LYS A 250 -31.84 0.77 -75.29
N ASP A 251 -33.11 1.12 -75.17
CA ASP A 251 -33.61 2.49 -75.33
C ASP A 251 -33.18 3.43 -74.20
N ALA A 252 -33.15 2.95 -72.95
CA ALA A 252 -32.68 3.71 -71.79
C ALA A 252 -31.16 3.98 -71.88
N ILE A 253 -30.40 3.01 -72.40
CA ILE A 253 -28.96 3.17 -72.63
C ILE A 253 -28.70 4.18 -73.75
N LYS A 254 -29.50 4.13 -74.83
CA LYS A 254 -29.40 5.09 -75.94
C LYS A 254 -29.72 6.53 -75.49
N ALA A 255 -30.80 6.71 -74.73
CA ALA A 255 -31.18 8.02 -74.21
C ALA A 255 -30.11 8.60 -73.26
N ALA A 256 -29.54 7.77 -72.39
CA ALA A 256 -28.46 8.19 -71.50
C ALA A 256 -27.18 8.56 -72.27
N ALA A 257 -26.85 7.82 -73.34
CA ALA A 257 -25.71 8.12 -74.19
C ALA A 257 -25.90 9.44 -74.97
N GLU A 258 -27.10 9.68 -75.52
CA GLU A 258 -27.44 10.92 -76.21
C GLU A 258 -27.39 12.13 -75.27
N ALA A 259 -27.94 12.00 -74.06
CA ALA A 259 -27.85 13.05 -73.03
C ALA A 259 -26.39 13.37 -72.68
N ARG A 260 -25.55 12.35 -72.55
CA ARG A 260 -24.12 12.52 -72.28
C ARG A 260 -23.39 13.20 -73.44
N ALA A 261 -23.68 12.82 -74.68
CA ALA A 261 -23.10 13.44 -75.87
C ALA A 261 -23.46 14.93 -75.99
N ARG A 262 -24.70 15.30 -75.67
CA ARG A 262 -25.11 16.71 -75.56
C ARG A 262 -24.35 17.44 -74.45
N SER A 263 -24.23 16.83 -73.26
CA SER A 263 -23.53 17.44 -72.12
C SER A 263 -22.04 17.70 -72.38
N MET A 264 -21.42 16.87 -73.23
CA MET A 264 -20.02 16.99 -73.63
C MET A 264 -19.84 17.88 -74.88
N GLY A 265 -20.91 18.47 -75.41
CA GLY A 265 -20.88 19.34 -76.59
C GLY A 265 -20.56 18.61 -77.90
N LEU A 266 -20.61 17.28 -77.91
CA LEU A 266 -20.25 16.43 -79.07
C LEU A 266 -21.41 16.26 -80.07
N ARG A 267 -22.61 16.75 -79.73
CA ARG A 267 -23.79 16.74 -80.61
C ARG A 267 -24.55 18.06 -80.46
N THR A 268 -24.79 18.75 -81.58
CA THR A 268 -25.65 19.94 -81.68
C THR A 268 -26.99 19.56 -82.32
N ASP A 269 -28.08 20.21 -81.93
CA ASP A 269 -29.45 19.83 -82.37
C ASP A 269 -29.75 20.09 -83.86
N ASN A 270 -28.73 20.42 -84.67
CA ASN A 270 -28.81 20.66 -86.11
C ASN A 270 -28.06 19.63 -86.98
N ALA A 271 -27.67 18.50 -86.41
CA ALA A 271 -27.14 17.36 -87.17
C ALA A 271 -28.19 16.22 -87.16
N ALA A 272 -28.99 16.18 -88.23
CA ALA A 272 -29.96 15.12 -88.53
C ALA A 272 -29.25 13.80 -88.84
#